data_AF-A0A926NWC1-F1
#
_entry.id   AF-A0A926NWC1-F1
#
_cell.length_a   1.000
_cell.length_b   1.000
_cell.length_c   1.000
_cell.angle_alpha   90.00
_cell.angle_beta   90.00
_cell.angle_gamma   90.00
#
_symmetry.space_group_name_H-M   'P 1'
#
loop_
_entity.id
_entity.type
_entity.pdbx_description
1 polymer ?
#
loop_
_entity_poly.entity_id
_entity_poly.type
_entity_poly.pdbx_seq_one_letter_code
_entity_poly.pdbx_strand_id
1 'polypeptide(L)'
;MRKACLAALLLFTLMPFNGAQAQYVTGARLDPDVYVKIPKTPPLARGGYASLPPSVSLKKFAPTPGDQGRQGSCVGWASAYAARTLSEAERLQMGDRAAINQSRFSPAFVYNQIRLGGCGDGSYPSDALDLIKNVGVPLLKDFPYTDESCNREPERNELSLASGYRIKGYQRLFNDDSTAKHIAVRRSLANGHPVVIGMQVSENFMRSSEVYRGSNEDLMALQTGDLGGHAMAVIGYDDTKYGGAFEFINSWGTDWGNGGFIWVTYDAFNTYVMQGYEMIPPDPPRPPAVVDMGGEIRFRHISGRPMPGSIVSAGMSFRLDDPWPSGTRFRVEIGASDGAYVYALGGDLSGKFVELFPRGGGVSPHVDGGSTLLMPGPNEQFFTRMNDDTGTDFYVVLFAREPLPVKDIVARMSDASGNVRDKLEAALGDLAVDSANVKLTGNGMGFEAASDGRTVVPMVVSIEHVDRAPADRDRDPPKLVVSEPAVDELEQVVTDDPVRRVSSPTFLLRGNAQDEGRIQSVEVAEAGATRFSSRGPFQAEIEIPDDNQPHEVRISAVDADGNRAETTIRVIVKP
;
A
#
# COMPACT_ATOMS: atom_id res chain seq x y z
N MET A 1 20.74 105.99 -16.78
CA MET A 1 19.40 105.63 -16.28
C MET A 1 18.75 104.63 -17.22
N ARG A 2 18.19 103.54 -16.65
CA ARG A 2 17.19 102.59 -17.21
C ARG A 2 17.69 101.65 -18.32
N LYS A 3 18.09 100.41 -17.98
CA LYS A 3 17.30 99.19 -17.67
C LYS A 3 16.72 98.53 -18.93
N ALA A 4 17.37 97.45 -19.34
CA ALA A 4 16.91 96.50 -20.34
C ALA A 4 15.79 95.62 -19.75
N CYS A 5 14.68 95.46 -20.48
CA CYS A 5 13.62 94.49 -20.21
C CYS A 5 13.79 93.32 -21.17
N LEU A 6 14.14 92.16 -20.62
CA LEU A 6 14.11 90.86 -21.30
C LEU A 6 12.72 90.28 -21.09
N ALA A 7 11.95 90.06 -22.16
CA ALA A 7 10.68 89.36 -22.11
C ALA A 7 10.94 87.85 -22.22
N ALA A 8 10.68 87.11 -21.14
CA ALA A 8 10.74 85.66 -21.12
C ALA A 8 9.40 85.08 -21.60
N LEU A 9 9.44 84.34 -22.71
CA LEU A 9 8.33 83.57 -23.26
C LEU A 9 8.23 82.27 -22.42
N LEU A 10 7.20 82.16 -21.58
CA LEU A 10 6.91 80.93 -20.82
C LEU A 10 6.21 79.92 -21.74
N LEU A 11 6.97 78.89 -22.16
CA LEU A 11 6.42 77.68 -22.77
C LEU A 11 5.73 76.85 -21.66
N PHE A 12 4.40 76.78 -21.68
CA PHE A 12 3.65 75.81 -20.88
C PHE A 12 3.78 74.44 -21.55
N THR A 13 4.72 73.63 -21.08
CA THR A 13 4.77 72.20 -21.39
C THR A 13 3.65 71.51 -20.61
N LEU A 14 2.58 71.11 -21.30
CA LEU A 14 1.62 70.12 -20.82
C LEU A 14 2.36 68.79 -20.62
N MET A 15 2.79 68.52 -19.38
CA MET A 15 3.17 67.15 -19.00
C MET A 15 1.92 66.28 -19.10
N PRO A 16 1.97 65.11 -19.77
CA PRO A 16 0.90 64.14 -19.64
C PRO A 16 0.82 63.72 -18.16
N PHE A 17 -0.36 63.90 -17.57
CA PHE A 17 -0.72 63.21 -16.34
C PHE A 17 -0.60 61.70 -16.63
N ASN A 18 0.50 61.08 -16.21
CA ASN A 18 0.54 59.64 -16.02
C ASN A 18 -0.42 59.35 -14.87
N GLY A 19 -1.67 59.00 -15.19
CA GLY A 19 -2.55 58.38 -14.22
C GLY A 19 -1.83 57.14 -13.68
N ALA A 20 -1.60 57.09 -12.38
CA ALA A 20 -1.12 55.88 -11.73
C ALA A 20 -2.15 54.77 -12.01
N GLN A 21 -1.81 53.83 -12.89
CA GLN A 21 -2.61 52.62 -13.04
C GLN A 21 -2.62 51.89 -11.70
N ALA A 22 -3.78 51.33 -11.33
CA ALA A 22 -3.88 50.48 -10.16
C ALA A 22 -2.81 49.38 -10.21
N GLN A 23 -1.92 49.35 -9.21
CA GLN A 23 -0.78 48.43 -9.14
C GLN A 23 -1.23 46.96 -9.03
N TYR A 24 -2.44 46.73 -8.51
CA TYR A 24 -3.01 45.41 -8.26
C TYR A 24 -4.45 45.31 -8.77
N VAL A 25 -4.77 44.21 -9.46
CA VAL A 25 -6.09 43.97 -10.07
C VAL A 25 -6.90 42.98 -9.24
N THR A 26 -8.22 43.20 -9.20
CA THR A 26 -9.22 42.34 -8.53
C THR A 26 -10.25 41.83 -9.54
N GLY A 27 -11.13 40.92 -9.15
CA GLY A 27 -12.08 40.30 -10.07
C GLY A 27 -13.03 39.26 -9.48
N ALA A 28 -13.18 39.21 -8.15
CA ALA A 28 -14.17 38.32 -7.53
C ALA A 28 -15.54 39.01 -7.51
N ARG A 29 -16.58 38.31 -7.97
CA ARG A 29 -17.96 38.75 -7.80
C ARG A 29 -18.52 38.20 -6.49
N LEU A 30 -18.90 39.12 -5.60
CA LEU A 30 -19.34 38.82 -4.24
C LEU A 30 -20.85 39.01 -4.11
N ASP A 31 -21.60 38.15 -4.80
CA ASP A 31 -23.07 38.18 -4.80
C ASP A 31 -23.64 37.27 -3.69
N PRO A 32 -24.41 37.82 -2.72
CA PRO A 32 -25.04 37.04 -1.66
C PRO A 32 -26.05 36.00 -2.16
N ASP A 33 -26.80 36.30 -3.22
CA ASP A 33 -27.85 35.43 -3.76
C ASP A 33 -27.25 34.22 -4.49
N VAL A 34 -26.05 34.38 -5.05
CA VAL A 34 -25.25 33.26 -5.57
C VAL A 34 -24.67 32.46 -4.41
N TYR A 35 -24.13 33.13 -3.39
CA TYR A 35 -23.46 32.46 -2.27
C TYR A 35 -24.38 31.59 -1.43
N VAL A 36 -25.60 32.06 -1.13
CA VAL A 36 -26.55 31.36 -0.26
C VAL A 36 -27.06 30.04 -0.86
N LYS A 37 -27.00 29.89 -2.20
CA LYS A 37 -27.38 28.66 -2.91
C LYS A 37 -26.40 27.51 -2.65
N ILE A 38 -25.17 27.80 -2.22
CA ILE A 38 -24.18 26.76 -1.93
C ILE A 38 -24.53 26.08 -0.60
N PRO A 39 -24.51 24.74 -0.52
CA PRO A 39 -24.75 24.03 0.74
C PRO A 39 -23.79 24.47 1.84
N LYS A 40 -24.34 24.76 3.03
CA LYS A 40 -23.56 25.16 4.20
C LYS A 40 -23.12 23.94 4.99
N THR A 41 -21.89 23.97 5.51
CA THR A 41 -21.41 22.98 6.47
C THR A 41 -22.34 22.89 7.70
N PRO A 42 -22.64 21.69 8.22
CA PRO A 42 -23.45 21.55 9.42
C PRO A 42 -22.69 22.10 10.66
N PRO A 43 -23.40 22.75 11.60
CA PRO A 43 -22.80 23.19 12.85
C PRO A 43 -22.37 21.99 13.70
N LEU A 44 -21.22 22.08 14.37
CA LEU A 44 -20.81 21.09 15.36
C LEU A 44 -21.34 21.40 16.76
N ALA A 45 -21.32 20.39 17.63
CA ALA A 45 -21.47 20.59 19.06
C ALA A 45 -20.35 21.52 19.59
N ARG A 46 -20.68 22.34 20.61
CA ARG A 46 -19.77 23.35 21.19
C ARG A 46 -18.38 22.78 21.55
N GLY A 47 -18.33 21.54 22.06
CA GLY A 47 -17.07 20.86 22.40
C GLY A 47 -16.11 20.68 21.21
N GLY A 48 -16.63 20.49 20.00
CA GLY A 48 -15.81 20.29 18.79
C GLY A 48 -15.06 21.55 18.33
N TYR A 49 -15.48 22.74 18.76
CA TYR A 49 -14.75 23.98 18.51
C TYR A 49 -13.75 24.32 19.62
N ALA A 50 -14.00 23.85 20.85
CA ALA A 50 -13.11 24.07 22.00
C ALA A 50 -11.85 23.19 21.95
N SER A 51 -11.89 22.09 21.19
CA SER A 51 -10.78 21.15 21.03
C SER A 51 -9.85 21.47 19.85
N LEU A 52 -10.08 22.55 19.11
CA LEU A 52 -9.21 22.92 17.98
C LEU A 52 -7.83 23.35 18.49
N PRO A 53 -6.74 22.99 17.77
CA PRO A 53 -5.40 23.51 18.09
C PRO A 53 -5.38 25.04 18.12
N PRO A 54 -4.56 25.68 18.98
CA PRO A 54 -4.47 27.15 19.04
C PRO A 54 -3.84 27.76 17.78
N SER A 55 -3.13 26.97 16.98
CA SER A 55 -2.59 27.39 15.69
C SER A 55 -2.45 26.21 14.73
N VAL A 56 -2.64 26.47 13.44
CA VAL A 56 -2.45 25.53 12.34
C VAL A 56 -1.85 26.28 11.16
N SER A 57 -0.84 25.71 10.51
CA SER A 57 -0.27 26.28 9.29
C SER A 57 -0.09 25.21 8.21
N LEU A 58 -0.79 25.42 7.09
CA LEU A 58 -0.63 24.65 5.86
C LEU A 58 0.41 25.30 4.94
N LYS A 59 1.10 26.35 5.40
CA LYS A 59 2.07 27.11 4.58
C LYS A 59 3.16 26.23 4.01
N LYS A 60 3.57 25.15 4.68
CA LYS A 60 4.55 24.18 4.15
C LYS A 60 4.13 23.57 2.80
N PHE A 61 2.82 23.38 2.60
CA PHE A 61 2.22 22.79 1.40
C PHE A 61 1.83 23.84 0.35
N ALA A 62 1.82 25.13 0.69
CA ALA A 62 1.49 26.18 -0.27
C ALA A 62 2.50 26.22 -1.43
N PRO A 63 2.10 26.59 -2.65
CA PRO A 63 3.05 26.95 -3.69
C PRO A 63 3.75 28.28 -3.36
N THR A 64 4.77 28.64 -4.14
CA THR A 64 5.25 30.05 -4.15
C THR A 64 4.12 30.95 -4.65
N PRO A 65 3.80 32.07 -3.98
CA PRO A 65 2.77 33.00 -4.45
C PRO A 65 3.02 33.44 -5.89
N GLY A 66 1.98 33.37 -6.71
CA GLY A 66 2.06 33.77 -8.11
C GLY A 66 1.53 35.17 -8.34
N ASP A 67 1.51 35.60 -9.60
CA ASP A 67 1.11 36.94 -10.00
C ASP A 67 0.06 36.87 -11.11
N GLN A 68 -1.13 37.39 -10.83
CA GLN A 68 -2.22 37.46 -11.79
C GLN A 68 -2.02 38.56 -12.83
N GLY A 69 -1.09 39.49 -12.62
CA GLY A 69 -0.86 40.62 -13.50
C GLY A 69 -2.11 41.49 -13.64
N ARG A 70 -2.43 41.87 -14.88
CA ARG A 70 -3.47 42.87 -15.17
C ARG A 70 -4.87 42.30 -15.38
N GLN A 71 -5.05 41.00 -15.18
CA GLN A 71 -6.30 40.29 -15.43
C GLN A 71 -7.15 40.18 -14.16
N GLY A 72 -8.48 40.20 -14.31
CA GLY A 72 -9.45 39.97 -13.23
C GLY A 72 -9.53 38.51 -12.74
N SER A 73 -8.42 37.78 -12.77
CA SER A 73 -8.38 36.32 -12.64
C SER A 73 -8.16 35.80 -11.22
N CYS A 74 -8.25 36.67 -10.18
CA CYS A 74 -7.99 36.32 -8.78
C CYS A 74 -8.75 35.07 -8.31
N VAL A 75 -9.96 34.82 -8.83
CA VAL A 75 -10.75 33.62 -8.52
C VAL A 75 -10.05 32.33 -8.99
N GLY A 76 -9.51 32.29 -10.21
CA GLY A 76 -8.75 31.16 -10.71
C GLY A 76 -7.45 30.96 -9.92
N TRP A 77 -6.80 32.05 -9.54
CA TRP A 77 -5.59 32.01 -8.72
C TRP A 77 -5.85 31.50 -7.29
N ALA A 78 -6.91 31.97 -6.63
CA ALA A 78 -7.28 31.54 -5.29
C ALA A 78 -7.69 30.06 -5.26
N SER A 79 -8.53 29.64 -6.21
CA SER A 79 -9.13 28.30 -6.23
C SER A 79 -8.17 27.24 -6.79
N ALA A 80 -7.63 27.42 -7.99
CA ALA A 80 -6.75 26.45 -8.63
C ALA A 80 -5.31 26.60 -8.16
N TYR A 81 -4.71 27.77 -8.40
CA TYR A 81 -3.28 27.92 -8.16
C TYR A 81 -2.93 27.77 -6.67
N ALA A 82 -3.65 28.44 -5.78
CA ALA A 82 -3.38 28.40 -4.35
C ALA A 82 -4.03 27.20 -3.65
N ALA A 83 -5.36 27.19 -3.50
CA ALA A 83 -6.05 26.22 -2.66
C ALA A 83 -5.91 24.78 -3.19
N ARG A 84 -6.15 24.53 -4.49
CA ARG A 84 -6.06 23.17 -5.06
C ARG A 84 -4.64 22.63 -5.06
N THR A 85 -3.62 23.46 -5.35
CA THR A 85 -2.21 23.04 -5.30
C THR A 85 -1.81 22.69 -3.87
N LEU A 86 -2.14 23.55 -2.91
CA LEU A 86 -1.86 23.30 -1.49
C LEU A 86 -2.54 22.02 -1.02
N SER A 87 -3.81 21.85 -1.36
CA SER A 87 -4.59 20.67 -0.98
C SER A 87 -4.04 19.38 -1.58
N GLU A 88 -3.52 19.40 -2.81
CA GLU A 88 -2.82 18.24 -3.40
C GLU A 88 -1.50 17.95 -2.69
N ALA A 89 -0.70 18.99 -2.43
CA ALA A 89 0.57 18.87 -1.76
C ALA A 89 0.40 18.28 -0.35
N GLU A 90 -0.63 18.71 0.37
CA GLU A 90 -0.99 18.14 1.67
C GLU A 90 -1.47 16.68 1.53
N ARG A 91 -2.37 16.40 0.58
CA ARG A 91 -2.88 15.05 0.31
C ARG A 91 -1.77 14.05 0.02
N LEU A 92 -0.72 14.50 -0.68
CA LEU A 92 0.46 13.72 -1.05
C LEU A 92 1.63 13.86 -0.06
N GLN A 93 1.46 14.61 1.03
CA GLN A 93 2.49 14.90 2.04
C GLN A 93 3.80 15.43 1.42
N MET A 94 3.70 16.30 0.42
CA MET A 94 4.84 16.94 -0.24
C MET A 94 5.46 18.01 0.68
N GLY A 95 6.67 17.76 1.19
CA GLY A 95 7.39 18.71 2.05
C GLY A 95 8.28 19.70 1.30
N ASP A 96 8.63 19.42 0.04
CA ASP A 96 9.55 20.24 -0.76
C ASP A 96 8.80 21.26 -1.64
N ARG A 97 9.14 22.54 -1.49
CA ARG A 97 8.56 23.64 -2.25
C ARG A 97 8.86 23.54 -3.74
N ALA A 98 10.03 23.03 -4.14
CA ALA A 98 10.38 22.92 -5.55
C ALA A 98 9.48 21.89 -6.25
N ALA A 99 9.27 20.73 -5.62
CA ALA A 99 8.29 19.74 -6.07
C ALA A 99 6.87 20.29 -6.12
N ILE A 100 6.42 21.02 -5.09
CA ILE A 100 5.09 21.65 -5.07
C ILE A 100 4.94 22.63 -6.25
N ASN A 101 5.97 23.42 -6.54
CA ASN A 101 5.97 24.37 -7.66
C ASN A 101 5.90 23.69 -9.03
N GLN A 102 6.35 22.45 -9.17
CA GLN A 102 6.18 21.66 -10.40
C GLN A 102 4.76 21.10 -10.55
N SER A 103 4.02 20.99 -9.43
CA SER A 103 2.64 20.47 -9.36
C SER A 103 1.58 21.56 -9.19
N ARG A 104 1.89 22.80 -9.56
CA ARG A 104 0.93 23.92 -9.50
C ARG A 104 -0.19 23.71 -10.51
N PHE A 105 -1.43 23.99 -10.13
CA PHE A 105 -2.57 23.95 -11.02
C PHE A 105 -2.76 25.24 -11.79
N SER A 106 -3.33 25.15 -13.00
CA SER A 106 -3.52 26.30 -13.89
C SER A 106 -4.67 27.20 -13.45
N PRO A 107 -4.41 28.48 -13.11
CA PRO A 107 -5.47 29.44 -12.86
C PRO A 107 -6.15 29.91 -14.15
N ALA A 108 -5.44 29.90 -15.29
CA ALA A 108 -6.01 30.29 -16.59
C ALA A 108 -7.05 29.27 -17.06
N PHE A 109 -6.79 27.96 -16.90
CA PHE A 109 -7.76 26.93 -17.25
C PHE A 109 -9.10 27.18 -16.57
N VAL A 110 -9.08 27.51 -15.27
CA VAL A 110 -10.31 27.80 -14.54
C VAL A 110 -10.93 29.12 -14.96
N TYR A 111 -10.19 30.22 -14.85
CA TYR A 111 -10.75 31.56 -15.08
C TYR A 111 -11.31 31.75 -16.50
N ASN A 112 -10.60 31.24 -17.51
CA ASN A 112 -11.01 31.41 -18.89
C ASN A 112 -12.41 30.83 -19.11
N GLN A 113 -12.74 29.67 -18.54
CA GLN A 113 -14.03 29.01 -18.73
C GLN A 113 -15.20 29.66 -17.97
N ILE A 114 -14.93 30.42 -16.90
CA ILE A 114 -15.97 30.94 -15.99
C ILE A 114 -16.08 32.47 -15.97
N ARG A 115 -15.25 33.17 -16.75
CA ARG A 115 -15.28 34.63 -16.83
C ARG A 115 -16.66 35.11 -17.29
N LEU A 116 -17.13 36.21 -16.72
CA LEU A 116 -18.46 36.75 -17.03
C LEU A 116 -18.53 37.54 -18.34
N GLY A 117 -17.36 37.84 -18.92
CA GLY A 117 -17.25 38.60 -20.15
C GLY A 117 -15.80 38.75 -20.57
N GLY A 118 -15.32 39.99 -20.65
CA GLY A 118 -13.93 40.32 -20.95
C GLY A 118 -12.95 39.90 -19.84
N CYS A 119 -11.66 40.01 -20.11
CA CYS A 119 -10.59 39.58 -19.20
C CYS A 119 -10.58 40.31 -17.83
N GLY A 120 -11.27 41.45 -17.70
CA GLY A 120 -11.41 42.20 -16.45
C GLY A 120 -12.74 42.01 -15.72
N ASP A 121 -13.70 41.26 -16.30
CA ASP A 121 -15.06 41.18 -15.77
C ASP A 121 -15.18 40.20 -14.59
N GLY A 122 -14.12 39.48 -14.27
CA GLY A 122 -14.08 38.63 -13.10
C GLY A 122 -14.95 37.38 -13.23
N SER A 123 -15.15 36.70 -12.11
CA SER A 123 -15.96 35.48 -12.00
C SER A 123 -16.43 35.25 -10.57
N TYR A 124 -17.29 34.25 -10.36
CA TYR A 124 -17.73 33.83 -9.03
C TYR A 124 -16.80 32.73 -8.48
N PRO A 125 -16.38 32.81 -7.20
CA PRO A 125 -15.61 31.73 -6.57
C PRO A 125 -16.31 30.36 -6.58
N SER A 126 -17.64 30.33 -6.52
CA SER A 126 -18.44 29.11 -6.62
C SER A 126 -18.29 28.42 -7.98
N ASP A 127 -18.30 29.18 -9.08
CA ASP A 127 -18.19 28.64 -10.44
C ASP A 127 -16.83 27.97 -10.65
N ALA A 128 -15.78 28.54 -10.06
CA ALA A 128 -14.46 27.91 -10.06
C ALA A 128 -14.44 26.58 -9.31
N LEU A 129 -15.05 26.52 -8.13
CA LEU A 129 -15.10 25.30 -7.33
C LEU A 129 -16.00 24.23 -7.99
N ASP A 130 -17.09 24.62 -8.63
CA ASP A 130 -17.93 23.73 -9.43
C ASP A 130 -17.17 23.18 -10.65
N LEU A 131 -16.41 24.02 -11.36
CA LEU A 131 -15.59 23.57 -12.48
C LEU A 131 -14.52 22.58 -12.01
N ILE A 132 -13.78 22.89 -10.94
CA ILE A 132 -12.75 21.98 -10.38
C ILE A 132 -13.38 20.67 -9.89
N LYS A 133 -14.58 20.71 -9.31
CA LYS A 133 -15.29 19.50 -8.87
C LYS A 133 -15.73 18.62 -10.04
N ASN A 134 -16.35 19.21 -11.07
CA ASN A 134 -17.01 18.46 -12.14
C ASN A 134 -16.04 18.11 -13.29
N VAL A 135 -15.15 19.04 -13.65
CA VAL A 135 -14.19 18.88 -14.75
C VAL A 135 -12.80 18.59 -14.22
N GLY A 136 -12.38 19.22 -13.12
CA GLY A 136 -11.01 19.18 -12.62
C GLY A 136 -10.17 20.35 -13.14
N VAL A 137 -8.85 20.27 -12.98
CA VAL A 137 -7.93 21.33 -13.41
C VAL A 137 -6.56 20.73 -13.74
N PRO A 138 -5.97 21.05 -14.90
CA PRO A 138 -4.66 20.53 -15.27
C PRO A 138 -3.55 21.31 -14.56
N LEU A 139 -2.32 20.80 -14.64
CA LEU A 139 -1.18 21.53 -14.11
C LEU A 139 -0.92 22.80 -14.94
N LEU A 140 -0.32 23.80 -14.31
CA LEU A 140 0.05 25.08 -14.90
C LEU A 140 0.98 24.90 -16.11
N LYS A 141 1.84 23.87 -16.10
CA LYS A 141 2.70 23.56 -17.25
C LYS A 141 1.92 23.04 -18.47
N ASP A 142 0.76 22.41 -18.23
CA ASP A 142 -0.07 21.81 -19.27
C ASP A 142 -1.08 22.83 -19.83
N PHE A 143 -1.47 23.82 -19.02
CA PHE A 143 -2.23 25.00 -19.46
C PHE A 143 -1.57 26.27 -18.88
N PRO A 144 -0.59 26.88 -19.56
CA PRO A 144 0.15 28.03 -19.05
C PRO A 144 -0.73 29.28 -18.84
N TYR A 145 -0.33 30.10 -17.87
CA TYR A 145 -0.96 31.39 -17.59
C TYR A 145 -0.14 32.53 -18.21
N THR A 146 -0.85 33.48 -18.81
CA THR A 146 -0.39 34.86 -19.03
C THR A 146 -1.57 35.77 -18.75
N ASP A 147 -1.33 37.01 -18.35
CA ASP A 147 -2.41 37.99 -18.09
C ASP A 147 -3.07 38.55 -19.36
N GLU A 148 -2.73 37.98 -20.51
CA GLU A 148 -3.29 38.27 -21.84
C GLU A 148 -4.05 37.07 -22.43
N SER A 149 -3.98 35.88 -21.82
CA SER A 149 -4.50 34.64 -22.40
C SER A 149 -5.93 34.28 -22.00
N CYS A 150 -6.71 35.25 -21.49
CA CYS A 150 -8.05 34.97 -20.94
C CYS A 150 -9.06 34.38 -21.94
N ASN A 151 -8.84 34.58 -23.24
CA ASN A 151 -9.72 34.12 -24.31
C ASN A 151 -9.40 32.71 -24.80
N ARG A 152 -8.34 32.09 -24.28
CA ARG A 152 -7.93 30.73 -24.66
C ARG A 152 -8.86 29.71 -24.01
N GLU A 153 -9.55 28.93 -24.82
CA GLU A 153 -10.35 27.81 -24.36
C GLU A 153 -9.52 26.51 -24.34
N PRO A 154 -9.83 25.55 -23.44
CA PRO A 154 -9.10 24.29 -23.36
C PRO A 154 -9.42 23.33 -24.50
N GLU A 155 -8.39 22.62 -24.93
CA GLU A 155 -8.48 21.52 -25.89
C GLU A 155 -8.86 20.19 -25.21
N ARG A 156 -9.23 19.18 -25.99
CA ARG A 156 -9.70 17.87 -25.48
C ARG A 156 -8.66 17.16 -24.60
N ASN A 157 -7.38 17.25 -24.97
CA ASN A 157 -6.28 16.69 -24.19
C ASN A 157 -6.16 17.37 -22.82
N GLU A 158 -6.28 18.70 -22.75
CA GLU A 158 -6.21 19.46 -21.51
C GLU A 158 -7.40 19.16 -20.59
N LEU A 159 -8.61 19.03 -21.15
CA LEU A 159 -9.79 18.55 -20.43
C LEU A 159 -9.59 17.13 -19.87
N SER A 160 -8.93 16.25 -20.64
CA SER A 160 -8.60 14.90 -20.18
C SER A 160 -7.60 14.92 -19.01
N LEU A 161 -6.55 15.74 -19.10
CA LEU A 161 -5.58 15.92 -18.00
C LEU A 161 -6.25 16.50 -16.75
N ALA A 162 -7.13 17.49 -16.93
CA ALA A 162 -7.87 18.13 -15.84
C ALA A 162 -8.68 17.11 -15.03
N SER A 163 -9.31 16.15 -15.70
CA SER A 163 -10.19 15.14 -15.10
C SER A 163 -9.55 14.30 -13.99
N GLY A 164 -8.22 14.14 -14.01
CA GLY A 164 -7.46 13.44 -12.97
C GLY A 164 -7.31 14.21 -11.66
N TYR A 165 -7.65 15.50 -11.64
CA TYR A 165 -7.36 16.40 -10.51
C TYR A 165 -8.60 17.10 -9.95
N ARG A 166 -9.75 16.41 -9.98
CA ARG A 166 -10.98 16.88 -9.35
C ARG A 166 -10.84 16.98 -7.83
N ILE A 167 -11.64 17.86 -7.23
CA ILE A 167 -11.90 17.86 -5.78
C ILE A 167 -13.09 16.94 -5.48
N LYS A 168 -13.17 16.43 -4.25
CA LYS A 168 -14.30 15.61 -3.80
C LYS A 168 -15.57 16.45 -3.66
N GLY A 169 -15.40 17.70 -3.22
CA GLY A 169 -16.47 18.67 -3.14
C GLY A 169 -16.02 19.98 -2.52
N TYR A 170 -17.00 20.85 -2.28
CA TYR A 170 -16.82 22.07 -1.53
C TYR A 170 -18.14 22.45 -0.86
N GLN A 171 -18.05 23.31 0.15
CA GLN A 171 -19.21 23.81 0.87
C GLN A 171 -18.93 25.20 1.42
N ARG A 172 -19.99 25.99 1.65
CA ARG A 172 -19.82 27.28 2.33
C ARG A 172 -19.70 27.10 3.83
N LEU A 173 -18.84 27.89 4.46
CA LEU A 173 -18.54 27.78 5.89
C LEU A 173 -19.44 28.64 6.77
N PHE A 174 -19.95 29.75 6.23
CA PHE A 174 -20.76 30.73 6.96
C PHE A 174 -21.75 31.45 6.03
N ASN A 175 -22.69 32.18 6.61
CA ASN A 175 -23.46 33.18 5.86
C ASN A 175 -22.63 34.48 5.81
N ASP A 176 -22.87 35.30 4.79
CA ASP A 176 -22.26 36.63 4.64
C ASP A 176 -22.51 37.55 5.85
N ASP A 177 -23.69 37.45 6.48
CA ASP A 177 -24.10 38.18 7.69
C ASP A 177 -23.57 37.63 9.02
N SER A 178 -22.81 36.52 9.00
CA SER A 178 -22.32 35.88 10.23
C SER A 178 -21.29 36.74 10.96
N THR A 179 -21.42 36.90 12.27
CA THR A 179 -20.50 37.75 13.07
C THR A 179 -19.23 37.03 13.53
N ALA A 180 -19.22 35.69 13.51
CA ALA A 180 -18.10 34.86 13.99
C ALA A 180 -17.59 33.88 12.91
N LYS A 181 -17.38 34.39 11.69
CA LYS A 181 -16.96 33.62 10.50
C LYS A 181 -15.67 32.83 10.76
N HIS A 182 -14.73 33.43 11.49
CA HIS A 182 -13.44 32.82 11.86
C HIS A 182 -13.57 31.43 12.50
N ILE A 183 -14.60 31.17 13.31
CA ILE A 183 -14.77 29.89 14.00
C ILE A 183 -14.87 28.71 13.00
N ALA A 184 -15.66 28.88 11.95
CA ALA A 184 -15.86 27.84 10.94
C ALA A 184 -14.60 27.62 10.08
N VAL A 185 -13.85 28.69 9.80
CA VAL A 185 -12.60 28.65 9.02
C VAL A 185 -11.49 27.93 9.78
N ARG A 186 -11.33 28.17 11.09
CA ARG A 186 -10.36 27.43 11.91
C ARG A 186 -10.58 25.93 11.86
N ARG A 187 -11.84 25.48 11.90
CA ARG A 187 -12.19 24.05 11.77
C ARG A 187 -11.73 23.48 10.42
N SER A 188 -12.04 24.17 9.32
CA SER A 188 -11.62 23.75 7.97
C SER A 188 -10.10 23.55 7.92
N LEU A 189 -9.35 24.53 8.41
CA LEU A 189 -7.88 24.49 8.41
C LEU A 189 -7.33 23.40 9.33
N ALA A 190 -7.93 23.17 10.50
CA ALA A 190 -7.54 22.09 11.40
C ALA A 190 -7.76 20.68 10.80
N ASN A 191 -8.65 20.55 9.82
CA ASN A 191 -8.84 19.33 9.04
C ASN A 191 -7.91 19.23 7.82
N GLY A 192 -7.00 20.18 7.61
CA GLY A 192 -6.15 20.20 6.40
C GLY A 192 -6.88 20.67 5.15
N HIS A 193 -7.97 21.42 5.29
CA HIS A 193 -8.73 21.94 4.16
C HIS A 193 -8.52 23.45 4.00
N PRO A 194 -7.84 23.90 2.93
CA PRO A 194 -7.69 25.33 2.65
C PRO A 194 -9.05 25.94 2.32
N VAL A 195 -9.19 27.24 2.63
CA VAL A 195 -10.46 27.97 2.43
C VAL A 195 -10.29 29.00 1.33
N VAL A 196 -11.06 28.88 0.26
CA VAL A 196 -11.15 29.93 -0.77
C VAL A 196 -12.11 31.00 -0.26
N ILE A 197 -11.67 32.26 -0.28
CA ILE A 197 -12.47 33.38 0.22
C ILE A 197 -12.72 34.43 -0.86
N GLY A 198 -13.82 35.15 -0.70
CA GLY A 198 -14.10 36.40 -1.40
C GLY A 198 -14.16 37.54 -0.38
N MET A 199 -13.28 38.53 -0.54
CA MET A 199 -13.08 39.65 0.38
C MET A 199 -13.26 40.98 -0.35
N GLN A 200 -13.91 41.95 0.31
CA GLN A 200 -13.90 43.33 -0.14
C GLN A 200 -12.56 43.98 0.27
N VAL A 201 -11.75 44.41 -0.71
CA VAL A 201 -10.40 44.94 -0.47
C VAL A 201 -10.32 46.43 -0.78
N SER A 202 -9.62 47.16 0.09
CA SER A 202 -9.36 48.60 -0.01
C SER A 202 -7.94 48.90 -0.48
N GLU A 203 -7.66 50.17 -0.76
CA GLU A 203 -6.27 50.63 -0.99
C GLU A 203 -5.35 50.35 0.20
N ASN A 204 -5.87 50.45 1.44
CA ASN A 204 -5.09 50.14 2.64
C ASN A 204 -4.72 48.65 2.70
N PHE A 205 -5.62 47.75 2.28
CA PHE A 205 -5.28 46.34 2.10
C PHE A 205 -4.17 46.18 1.04
N MET A 206 -4.30 46.85 -0.11
CA MET A 206 -3.31 46.78 -1.19
C MET A 206 -1.91 47.26 -0.78
N ARG A 207 -1.82 48.21 0.16
CA ARG A 207 -0.55 48.73 0.70
C ARG A 207 -0.04 47.97 1.95
N SER A 208 -0.81 47.01 2.47
CA SER A 208 -0.44 46.26 3.66
C SER A 208 0.71 45.29 3.37
N SER A 209 1.64 45.16 4.32
CA SER A 209 2.82 44.29 4.20
C SER A 209 2.71 43.03 5.06
N GLU A 210 2.68 43.18 6.39
CA GLU A 210 2.74 42.04 7.31
C GLU A 210 1.36 41.59 7.82
N VAL A 211 0.52 42.56 8.20
CA VAL A 211 -0.78 42.32 8.81
C VAL A 211 -1.81 43.37 8.36
N TYR A 212 -3.03 42.92 8.09
CA TYR A 212 -4.19 43.77 7.86
C TYR A 212 -5.18 43.65 9.02
N ARG A 213 -5.58 44.81 9.56
CA ARG A 213 -6.52 44.94 10.69
C ARG A 213 -7.81 45.65 10.31
N GLY A 214 -7.87 46.21 9.09
CA GLY A 214 -8.83 47.23 8.73
C GLY A 214 -8.61 48.55 9.45
N SER A 215 -9.29 49.58 8.97
CA SER A 215 -9.31 50.93 9.51
C SER A 215 -10.72 51.51 9.43
N ASN A 216 -10.95 52.67 10.05
CA ASN A 216 -12.24 53.37 9.92
C ASN A 216 -12.51 53.81 8.47
N GLU A 217 -11.47 54.13 7.70
CA GLU A 217 -11.59 54.45 6.28
C GLU A 217 -12.05 53.23 5.48
N ASP A 218 -11.48 52.05 5.78
CA ASP A 218 -11.89 50.80 5.13
C ASP A 218 -13.35 50.44 5.46
N LEU A 219 -13.78 50.67 6.71
CA LEU A 219 -15.17 50.49 7.13
C LEU A 219 -16.12 51.43 6.38
N MET A 220 -15.75 52.70 6.22
CA MET A 220 -16.55 53.66 5.47
C MET A 220 -16.66 53.24 4.00
N ALA A 221 -15.54 52.87 3.38
CA ALA A 221 -15.52 52.41 1.98
C ALA A 221 -16.34 51.14 1.78
N LEU A 222 -16.34 50.21 2.75
CA LEU A 222 -17.21 49.03 2.73
C LEU A 222 -18.70 49.42 2.76
N GLN A 223 -19.07 50.41 3.57
CA GLN A 223 -20.46 50.87 3.71
C GLN A 223 -20.96 51.66 2.49
N THR A 224 -20.08 52.40 1.82
CA THR A 224 -20.40 53.15 0.59
C THR A 224 -20.38 52.27 -0.67
N GLY A 225 -19.82 51.06 -0.57
CA GLY A 225 -19.71 50.12 -1.69
C GLY A 225 -18.54 50.41 -2.63
N ASP A 226 -17.55 51.18 -2.17
CA ASP A 226 -16.39 51.63 -2.97
C ASP A 226 -15.25 50.59 -3.03
N LEU A 227 -15.44 49.42 -2.42
CA LEU A 227 -14.45 48.34 -2.39
C LEU A 227 -14.61 47.36 -3.55
N GLY A 228 -13.48 46.85 -4.04
CA GLY A 228 -13.45 45.81 -5.05
C GLY A 228 -13.43 44.42 -4.44
N GLY A 229 -14.13 43.47 -5.08
CA GLY A 229 -14.11 42.07 -4.67
C GLY A 229 -12.84 41.35 -5.12
N HIS A 230 -12.12 40.74 -4.18
CA HIS A 230 -10.90 39.98 -4.42
C HIS A 230 -10.99 38.57 -3.84
N ALA A 231 -10.39 37.59 -4.53
CA ALA A 231 -10.37 36.21 -4.08
C ALA A 231 -8.95 35.79 -3.68
N MET A 232 -8.85 35.09 -2.56
CA MET A 232 -7.60 34.58 -1.98
C MET A 232 -7.85 33.23 -1.31
N ALA A 233 -6.78 32.56 -0.85
CA ALA A 233 -6.90 31.35 -0.05
C ALA A 233 -6.35 31.54 1.36
N VAL A 234 -7.10 31.06 2.35
CA VAL A 234 -6.68 30.99 3.76
C VAL A 234 -5.95 29.68 3.97
N ILE A 235 -4.76 29.74 4.57
CA ILE A 235 -3.83 28.61 4.67
C ILE A 235 -3.37 28.32 6.10
N GLY A 236 -3.86 29.07 7.08
CA GLY A 236 -3.48 28.86 8.47
C GLY A 236 -4.12 29.89 9.39
N TYR A 237 -4.04 29.62 10.68
CA TYR A 237 -4.46 30.53 11.73
C TYR A 237 -3.54 30.42 12.94
N ASP A 238 -3.52 31.47 13.74
CA ASP A 238 -2.86 31.51 15.03
C ASP A 238 -3.67 32.39 15.97
N ASP A 239 -4.23 31.78 17.02
CA ASP A 239 -5.06 32.45 18.01
C ASP A 239 -4.26 33.45 18.87
N THR A 240 -2.94 33.31 18.93
CA THR A 240 -2.06 34.18 19.73
C THR A 240 -1.50 35.34 18.90
N LYS A 241 -1.34 35.13 17.60
CA LYS A 241 -0.75 36.12 16.71
C LYS A 241 -1.72 37.28 16.50
N TYR A 242 -1.29 38.49 16.89
CA TYR A 242 -2.06 39.73 16.75
C TYR A 242 -3.44 39.74 17.42
N GLY A 243 -3.65 38.91 18.44
CA GLY A 243 -4.96 38.72 19.09
C GLY A 243 -5.88 37.74 18.36
N GLY A 244 -5.35 36.95 17.43
CA GLY A 244 -6.09 36.01 16.58
C GLY A 244 -6.07 36.46 15.13
N ALA A 245 -5.40 35.70 14.26
CA ALA A 245 -5.28 36.04 12.86
C ALA A 245 -5.20 34.80 11.95
N PHE A 246 -5.64 34.98 10.71
CA PHE A 246 -5.46 34.03 9.61
C PHE A 246 -4.27 34.43 8.73
N GLU A 247 -3.59 33.45 8.16
CA GLU A 247 -2.59 33.68 7.10
C GLU A 247 -3.23 33.38 5.73
N PHE A 248 -3.13 34.33 4.82
CA PHE A 248 -3.61 34.21 3.45
C PHE A 248 -2.44 34.08 2.48
N ILE A 249 -2.65 33.36 1.39
CA ILE A 249 -1.83 33.44 0.18
C ILE A 249 -2.56 34.29 -0.86
N ASN A 250 -1.85 35.26 -1.43
CA ASN A 250 -2.37 36.17 -2.45
C ASN A 250 -1.79 35.84 -3.84
N SER A 251 -2.25 36.55 -4.87
CA SER A 251 -1.90 36.37 -6.27
C SER A 251 -1.34 37.65 -6.91
N TRP A 252 -0.57 38.43 -6.16
CA TRP A 252 0.08 39.69 -6.61
C TRP A 252 1.61 39.61 -6.55
N GLY A 253 2.15 38.40 -6.72
CA GLY A 253 3.59 38.15 -6.70
C GLY A 253 4.20 38.11 -5.30
N THR A 254 5.47 37.72 -5.24
CA THR A 254 6.23 37.58 -3.99
C THR A 254 6.66 38.93 -3.41
N ASP A 255 6.68 39.99 -4.21
CA ASP A 255 7.10 41.32 -3.76
C ASP A 255 5.98 42.05 -2.99
N TRP A 256 4.73 41.58 -3.12
CA TRP A 256 3.61 42.08 -2.35
C TRP A 256 3.55 41.43 -0.96
N GLY A 257 3.14 42.21 0.05
CA GLY A 257 2.89 41.68 1.38
C GLY A 257 4.16 41.15 2.05
N ASN A 258 4.02 40.01 2.71
CA ASN A 258 5.09 39.25 3.35
C ASN A 258 5.48 38.06 2.46
N GLY A 259 6.15 38.34 1.34
CA GLY A 259 6.56 37.31 0.39
C GLY A 259 5.39 36.74 -0.44
N GLY A 260 4.33 37.52 -0.66
CA GLY A 260 3.05 37.11 -1.28
C GLY A 260 2.01 36.55 -0.30
N PHE A 261 2.31 36.58 1.00
CA PHE A 261 1.39 36.20 2.08
C PHE A 261 1.00 37.43 2.92
N ILE A 262 -0.08 37.32 3.69
CA ILE A 262 -0.47 38.36 4.65
C ILE A 262 -1.19 37.75 5.85
N TRP A 263 -1.03 38.34 7.04
CA TRP A 263 -1.88 38.02 8.18
C TRP A 263 -3.11 38.94 8.22
N VAL A 264 -4.29 38.38 8.47
CA VAL A 264 -5.54 39.16 8.62
C VAL A 264 -6.16 38.82 9.95
N THR A 265 -6.38 39.83 10.80
CA THR A 265 -6.97 39.59 12.14
C THR A 265 -8.36 38.99 12.03
N TYR A 266 -8.80 38.26 13.06
CA TYR A 266 -10.16 37.70 13.08
C TYR A 266 -11.23 38.77 12.95
N ASP A 267 -11.05 39.96 13.55
CA ASP A 267 -11.98 41.07 13.40
C ASP A 267 -12.07 41.54 11.95
N ALA A 268 -10.92 41.81 11.30
CA ALA A 268 -10.89 42.18 9.89
C ALA A 268 -11.49 41.08 9.00
N PHE A 269 -11.19 39.82 9.29
CA PHE A 269 -11.78 38.68 8.59
C PHE A 269 -13.31 38.70 8.68
N ASN A 270 -13.84 38.79 9.90
CA ASN A 270 -15.29 38.76 10.14
C ASN A 270 -16.01 39.92 9.43
N THR A 271 -15.36 41.08 9.37
CA THR A 271 -15.90 42.30 8.74
C THR A 271 -15.83 42.29 7.22
N TYR A 272 -14.66 42.02 6.62
CA TYR A 272 -14.42 42.29 5.19
C TYR A 272 -14.55 41.04 4.30
N VAL A 273 -14.54 39.84 4.85
CA VAL A 273 -14.73 38.59 4.08
C VAL A 273 -16.21 38.30 3.92
N MET A 274 -16.69 38.30 2.68
CA MET A 274 -18.10 38.09 2.33
C MET A 274 -18.41 36.62 2.05
N GLN A 275 -17.45 35.88 1.50
CA GLN A 275 -17.62 34.48 1.11
C GLN A 275 -16.47 33.62 1.63
N GLY A 276 -16.76 32.40 2.05
CA GLY A 276 -15.75 31.43 2.50
C GLY A 276 -16.18 30.00 2.19
N TYR A 277 -15.37 29.33 1.38
CA TYR A 277 -15.62 27.98 0.88
C TYR A 277 -14.51 27.04 1.33
N GLU A 278 -14.88 25.97 2.03
CA GLU A 278 -13.98 24.86 2.31
C GLU A 278 -13.82 24.02 1.04
N MET A 279 -12.57 23.84 0.60
CA MET A 279 -12.24 22.91 -0.47
C MET A 279 -11.97 21.53 0.12
N ILE A 280 -12.73 20.52 -0.30
CA ILE A 280 -12.59 19.14 0.18
C ILE A 280 -11.78 18.34 -0.85
N PRO A 281 -10.51 17.98 -0.56
CA PRO A 281 -9.71 17.18 -1.47
C PRO A 281 -10.27 15.78 -1.68
N PRO A 282 -9.79 15.06 -2.71
CA PRO A 282 -9.87 13.60 -2.73
C PRO A 282 -9.25 13.01 -1.46
N ASP A 283 -9.66 11.79 -1.11
CA ASP A 283 -9.06 11.09 0.01
C ASP A 283 -7.54 10.91 -0.22
N PRO A 284 -6.71 10.95 0.84
CA PRO A 284 -5.27 10.72 0.71
C PRO A 284 -5.01 9.34 0.09
N PRO A 285 -3.88 9.16 -0.62
CA PRO A 285 -3.45 7.83 -1.03
C PRO A 285 -3.41 6.94 0.22
N ARG A 286 -3.81 5.68 0.08
CA ARG A 286 -3.65 4.72 1.18
C ARG A 286 -2.16 4.69 1.57
N PRO A 287 -1.82 4.64 2.87
CA PRO A 287 -0.44 4.46 3.29
C PRO A 287 0.22 3.28 2.56
N PRO A 288 1.53 3.31 2.30
CA PRO A 288 2.23 2.15 1.77
C PRO A 288 1.97 0.95 2.67
N ALA A 289 1.57 -0.17 2.08
CA ALA A 289 1.27 -1.39 2.82
C ALA A 289 2.54 -1.90 3.52
N VAL A 290 2.50 -2.09 4.85
CA VAL A 290 3.63 -2.56 5.64
C VAL A 290 3.77 -4.07 5.45
N VAL A 291 4.94 -4.53 4.99
CA VAL A 291 5.24 -5.97 4.89
C VAL A 291 5.22 -6.56 6.30
N ASP A 292 4.35 -7.53 6.52
CA ASP A 292 4.09 -8.12 7.83
C ASP A 292 3.79 -9.63 7.77
N MET A 293 3.98 -10.24 6.60
CA MET A 293 4.00 -11.67 6.38
C MET A 293 5.13 -12.02 5.41
N GLY A 294 5.85 -13.11 5.68
CA GLY A 294 6.88 -13.62 4.79
C GLY A 294 7.14 -15.10 5.01
N GLY A 295 7.59 -15.77 3.95
CA GLY A 295 7.91 -17.19 3.99
C GLY A 295 8.59 -17.68 2.73
N GLU A 296 9.13 -18.89 2.79
CA GLU A 296 9.82 -19.54 1.68
C GLU A 296 9.55 -21.03 1.61
N ILE A 297 9.61 -21.57 0.39
CA ILE A 297 9.50 -23.00 0.11
C ILE A 297 10.74 -23.45 -0.65
N ARG A 298 11.37 -24.53 -0.20
CA ARG A 298 12.53 -25.14 -0.88
C ARG A 298 12.29 -26.62 -1.11
N PHE A 299 12.51 -27.07 -2.33
CA PHE A 299 12.46 -28.48 -2.69
C PHE A 299 13.88 -29.03 -2.73
N ARG A 300 14.09 -30.19 -2.12
CA ARG A 300 15.35 -30.92 -2.20
C ARG A 300 15.13 -32.34 -2.64
N HIS A 301 15.89 -32.76 -3.64
CA HIS A 301 15.97 -34.16 -4.01
C HIS A 301 16.53 -34.98 -2.83
N ILE A 302 16.21 -36.28 -2.75
CA ILE A 302 16.67 -37.14 -1.65
C ILE A 302 18.20 -37.22 -1.54
N SER A 303 18.91 -36.98 -2.64
CA SER A 303 20.37 -36.88 -2.68
C SER A 303 20.94 -35.57 -2.10
N GLY A 304 20.07 -34.65 -1.64
CA GLY A 304 20.45 -33.32 -1.15
C GLY A 304 20.57 -32.25 -2.24
N ARG A 305 20.48 -32.63 -3.52
CA ARG A 305 20.51 -31.69 -4.65
C ARG A 305 19.31 -30.72 -4.57
N PRO A 306 19.51 -29.40 -4.72
CA PRO A 306 18.41 -28.45 -4.78
C PRO A 306 17.55 -28.68 -6.04
N MET A 307 16.25 -28.52 -5.90
CA MET A 307 15.28 -28.51 -7.00
C MET A 307 14.77 -27.06 -7.15
N PRO A 308 15.47 -26.21 -7.93
CA PRO A 308 15.14 -24.81 -8.03
C PRO A 308 13.83 -24.60 -8.80
N GLY A 309 13.21 -23.44 -8.60
CA GLY A 309 12.02 -23.04 -9.32
C GLY A 309 12.01 -21.56 -9.64
N SER A 310 11.35 -21.23 -10.74
CA SER A 310 11.24 -19.88 -11.29
C SER A 310 9.85 -19.29 -11.07
N ILE A 311 9.81 -17.95 -10.92
CA ILE A 311 8.56 -17.19 -10.80
C ILE A 311 7.78 -17.29 -12.11
N VAL A 312 6.49 -17.61 -12.00
CA VAL A 312 5.52 -17.52 -13.09
C VAL A 312 4.64 -16.31 -12.82
N SER A 313 5.01 -15.17 -13.41
CA SER A 313 4.44 -13.84 -13.13
C SER A 313 2.94 -13.74 -13.42
N ALA A 314 2.43 -14.50 -14.38
CA ALA A 314 1.00 -14.49 -14.74
C ALA A 314 0.08 -15.10 -13.67
N GLY A 315 0.62 -15.83 -12.68
CA GLY A 315 -0.18 -16.56 -11.68
C GLY A 315 0.26 -16.38 -10.23
N MET A 316 1.24 -15.51 -9.96
CA MET A 316 2.01 -15.46 -8.71
C MET A 316 2.25 -16.85 -8.09
N SER A 317 2.80 -17.72 -8.91
CA SER A 317 3.16 -19.08 -8.56
C SER A 317 4.61 -19.31 -8.93
N PHE A 318 5.13 -20.45 -8.48
CA PHE A 318 6.42 -20.96 -8.90
C PHE A 318 6.24 -22.19 -9.76
N ARG A 319 7.25 -22.47 -10.59
CA ARG A 319 7.37 -23.72 -11.34
C ARG A 319 8.77 -24.26 -11.14
N LEU A 320 8.91 -25.54 -10.78
CA LEU A 320 10.24 -26.16 -10.75
C LEU A 320 10.88 -26.11 -12.14
N ASP A 321 12.17 -25.84 -12.19
CA ASP A 321 12.86 -25.54 -13.45
C ASP A 321 13.02 -26.79 -14.33
N ASP A 322 13.31 -27.93 -13.68
CA ASP A 322 13.49 -29.23 -14.32
C ASP A 322 12.19 -30.06 -14.28
N PRO A 323 11.88 -30.84 -15.33
CA PRO A 323 10.87 -31.89 -15.24
C PRO A 323 11.38 -33.05 -14.38
N TRP A 324 10.50 -33.65 -13.59
CA TRP A 324 10.84 -34.72 -12.66
C TRP A 324 10.10 -36.01 -13.00
N PRO A 325 10.81 -37.15 -13.15
CA PRO A 325 10.19 -38.41 -13.54
C PRO A 325 9.43 -39.08 -12.40
N SER A 326 8.45 -39.92 -12.74
CA SER A 326 7.79 -40.83 -11.80
C SER A 326 8.80 -41.60 -10.94
N GLY A 327 8.53 -41.68 -9.64
CA GLY A 327 9.45 -42.26 -8.65
C GLY A 327 10.51 -41.30 -8.09
N THR A 328 10.61 -40.05 -8.58
CA THR A 328 11.48 -39.03 -7.96
C THR A 328 11.15 -38.87 -6.49
N ARG A 329 12.20 -38.82 -5.66
CA ARG A 329 12.10 -38.69 -4.20
C ARG A 329 12.62 -37.34 -3.76
N PHE A 330 11.80 -36.59 -3.03
CA PHE A 330 12.14 -35.24 -2.59
C PHE A 330 11.56 -34.91 -1.21
N ARG A 331 12.09 -33.88 -0.57
CA ARG A 331 11.56 -33.26 0.64
C ARG A 331 11.25 -31.79 0.38
N VAL A 332 10.38 -31.23 1.22
CA VAL A 332 10.04 -29.80 1.18
C VAL A 332 10.42 -29.17 2.52
N GLU A 333 11.15 -28.07 2.45
CA GLU A 333 11.54 -27.24 3.58
C GLU A 333 10.71 -25.94 3.50
N ILE A 334 9.95 -25.63 4.55
CA ILE A 334 9.13 -24.42 4.63
C ILE A 334 9.65 -23.53 5.75
N GLY A 335 10.11 -22.33 5.39
CA GLY A 335 10.48 -21.30 6.35
C GLY A 335 9.39 -20.24 6.48
N ALA A 336 9.11 -19.78 7.69
CA ALA A 336 8.27 -18.61 7.94
C ALA A 336 9.11 -17.49 8.55
N SER A 337 9.03 -16.28 7.99
CA SER A 337 9.79 -15.12 8.48
C SER A 337 9.26 -14.66 9.84
N ASP A 338 7.94 -14.74 10.02
CA ASP A 338 7.21 -14.50 11.27
C ASP A 338 6.49 -15.77 11.71
N GLY A 339 6.05 -15.83 12.96
CA GLY A 339 5.26 -16.97 13.45
C GLY A 339 3.98 -17.16 12.63
N ALA A 340 3.77 -18.36 12.09
CA ALA A 340 2.66 -18.66 11.18
C ALA A 340 2.12 -20.08 11.36
N TYR A 341 0.85 -20.29 11.04
CA TYR A 341 0.27 -21.60 10.81
C TYR A 341 0.49 -22.00 9.35
N VAL A 342 1.18 -23.11 9.13
CA VAL A 342 1.52 -23.61 7.80
C VAL A 342 0.69 -24.86 7.49
N TYR A 343 0.11 -24.89 6.30
CA TYR A 343 -0.62 -26.03 5.79
C TYR A 343 -0.14 -26.36 4.39
N ALA A 344 0.05 -27.64 4.08
CA ALA A 344 0.48 -28.07 2.74
C ALA A 344 -0.59 -28.95 2.10
N LEU A 345 -0.89 -28.70 0.83
CA LEU A 345 -1.84 -29.44 0.02
C LEU A 345 -1.15 -29.95 -1.25
N GLY A 346 -1.49 -31.16 -1.65
CA GLY A 346 -1.08 -31.76 -2.92
C GLY A 346 -2.28 -31.82 -3.84
N GLY A 347 -2.09 -31.57 -5.13
CA GLY A 347 -3.14 -31.75 -6.13
C GLY A 347 -2.56 -31.92 -7.52
N ASP A 348 -3.43 -32.14 -8.49
CA ASP A 348 -3.09 -32.35 -9.90
C ASP A 348 -4.03 -31.53 -10.81
N LEU A 349 -3.88 -31.67 -12.13
CA LEU A 349 -4.76 -31.04 -13.11
C LEU A 349 -6.21 -31.55 -13.09
N SER A 350 -6.52 -32.66 -12.40
CA SER A 350 -7.91 -33.09 -12.19
C SER A 350 -8.67 -32.14 -11.26
N GLY A 351 -7.95 -31.28 -10.53
CA GLY A 351 -8.52 -30.29 -9.63
C GLY A 351 -8.91 -30.85 -8.26
N LYS A 352 -8.47 -32.07 -7.95
CA LYS A 352 -8.60 -32.69 -6.62
C LYS A 352 -7.38 -32.32 -5.77
N PHE A 353 -7.64 -31.84 -4.56
CA PHE A 353 -6.61 -31.51 -3.59
C PHE A 353 -6.72 -32.40 -2.35
N VAL A 354 -5.58 -32.73 -1.76
CA VAL A 354 -5.47 -33.50 -0.52
C VAL A 354 -4.56 -32.77 0.46
N GLU A 355 -4.88 -32.85 1.75
CA GLU A 355 -4.04 -32.32 2.82
C GLU A 355 -2.78 -33.17 3.00
N LEU A 356 -1.61 -32.56 2.85
CA LEU A 356 -0.30 -33.19 3.07
C LEU A 356 0.23 -32.90 4.48
N PHE A 357 -0.11 -31.73 5.04
CA PHE A 357 0.29 -31.30 6.38
C PHE A 357 -0.76 -30.35 7.00
N PRO A 358 -1.10 -30.51 8.30
CA PRO A 358 -0.58 -31.49 9.26
C PRO A 358 -1.11 -32.93 9.04
N ARG A 359 -0.28 -33.94 9.32
CA ARG A 359 -0.69 -35.35 9.19
C ARG A 359 -1.43 -35.82 10.44
N GLY A 360 -2.74 -35.66 10.45
CA GLY A 360 -3.60 -36.07 11.57
C GLY A 360 -3.55 -35.10 12.76
N GLY A 361 -4.29 -35.41 13.83
CA GLY A 361 -4.51 -34.48 14.95
C GLY A 361 -3.36 -34.33 15.96
N GLY A 362 -2.24 -35.03 15.76
CA GLY A 362 -1.12 -35.08 16.70
C GLY A 362 0.00 -34.04 16.44
N VAL A 363 -0.05 -33.30 15.33
CA VAL A 363 1.01 -32.37 14.92
C VAL A 363 0.45 -30.94 14.83
N SER A 364 1.12 -29.99 15.49
CA SER A 364 0.77 -28.58 15.40
C SER A 364 1.14 -28.02 14.02
N PRO A 365 0.25 -27.27 13.34
CA PRO A 365 0.61 -26.57 12.11
C PRO A 365 1.40 -25.28 12.36
N HIS A 366 1.61 -24.88 13.62
CA HIS A 366 2.33 -23.65 13.95
C HIS A 366 3.85 -23.80 13.75
N VAL A 367 4.45 -22.82 13.08
CA VAL A 367 5.89 -22.67 12.85
C VAL A 367 6.31 -21.32 13.41
N ASP A 368 7.25 -21.33 14.36
CA ASP A 368 7.82 -20.10 14.92
C ASP A 368 8.65 -19.34 13.87
N GLY A 369 8.66 -18.00 13.96
CA GLY A 369 9.44 -17.16 13.06
C GLY A 369 10.93 -17.53 13.09
N GLY A 370 11.53 -17.66 11.90
CA GLY A 370 12.93 -18.07 11.74
C GLY A 370 13.18 -19.58 11.86
N SER A 371 12.14 -20.38 12.10
CA SER A 371 12.23 -21.85 12.07
C SER A 371 11.94 -22.40 10.68
N THR A 372 12.45 -23.60 10.39
CA THR A 372 12.17 -24.33 9.13
C THR A 372 11.45 -25.62 9.45
N LEU A 373 10.25 -25.80 8.88
CA LEU A 373 9.50 -27.03 8.91
C LEU A 373 10.01 -27.97 7.81
N LEU A 374 10.34 -29.21 8.18
CA LEU A 374 10.67 -30.29 7.25
C LEU A 374 9.44 -31.16 7.00
N MET A 375 9.16 -31.44 5.73
CA MET A 375 8.08 -32.33 5.31
C MET A 375 8.60 -33.46 4.41
N PRO A 376 8.14 -34.72 4.57
CA PRO A 376 6.98 -35.12 5.39
C PRO A 376 7.27 -35.58 6.83
N GLY A 377 8.50 -35.45 7.35
CA GLY A 377 8.83 -35.91 8.70
C GLY A 377 9.91 -35.05 9.37
N PRO A 378 10.24 -35.32 10.65
CA PRO A 378 11.04 -34.41 11.48
C PRO A 378 12.50 -34.26 11.04
N ASN A 379 12.98 -35.16 10.17
CA ASN A 379 14.36 -35.16 9.71
C ASN A 379 14.47 -35.61 8.24
N GLU A 380 15.70 -35.60 7.73
CA GLU A 380 16.04 -35.89 6.34
C GLU A 380 15.78 -37.37 5.94
N GLN A 381 15.42 -38.22 6.91
CA GLN A 381 15.05 -39.61 6.66
C GLN A 381 13.64 -39.77 6.06
N PHE A 382 12.85 -38.71 5.92
CA PHE A 382 11.54 -38.76 5.31
C PHE A 382 11.54 -38.08 3.93
N PHE A 383 10.79 -38.63 2.96
CA PHE A 383 10.65 -38.06 1.63
C PHE A 383 9.26 -38.32 1.06
N THR A 384 8.87 -37.48 0.11
CA THR A 384 7.73 -37.65 -0.78
C THR A 384 8.23 -38.32 -2.06
N ARG A 385 7.47 -39.28 -2.59
CA ARG A 385 7.76 -39.94 -3.86
C ARG A 385 6.67 -39.60 -4.87
N MET A 386 7.07 -39.21 -6.08
CA MET A 386 6.14 -39.01 -7.19
C MET A 386 5.56 -40.35 -7.63
N ASN A 387 4.23 -40.42 -7.81
CA ASN A 387 3.50 -41.59 -8.30
C ASN A 387 3.74 -41.79 -9.81
N ASP A 388 2.99 -42.69 -10.43
CA ASP A 388 3.08 -42.99 -11.87
C ASP A 388 2.06 -42.17 -12.70
N ASP A 389 1.32 -41.25 -12.07
CA ASP A 389 0.34 -40.40 -12.74
C ASP A 389 1.03 -39.13 -13.26
N THR A 390 1.43 -39.14 -14.53
CA THR A 390 2.14 -38.02 -15.16
C THR A 390 1.24 -36.83 -15.46
N GLY A 391 1.83 -35.64 -15.55
CA GLY A 391 1.11 -34.39 -15.80
C GLY A 391 1.71 -33.20 -15.09
N THR A 392 0.87 -32.28 -14.64
CA THR A 392 1.30 -31.16 -13.78
C THR A 392 0.76 -31.40 -12.38
N ASP A 393 1.68 -31.57 -11.44
CA ASP A 393 1.37 -31.65 -10.01
C ASP A 393 1.48 -30.28 -9.38
N PHE A 394 0.65 -30.02 -8.38
CA PHE A 394 0.62 -28.78 -7.61
C PHE A 394 0.92 -29.06 -6.15
N TYR A 395 1.87 -28.30 -5.62
CA TYR A 395 2.18 -28.22 -4.22
C TYR A 395 1.75 -26.85 -3.71
N VAL A 396 0.68 -26.80 -2.91
CA VAL A 396 0.13 -25.56 -2.38
C VAL A 396 0.49 -25.45 -0.90
N VAL A 397 1.05 -24.32 -0.49
CA VAL A 397 1.34 -24.02 0.91
C VAL A 397 0.53 -22.80 1.33
N LEU A 398 -0.23 -22.91 2.40
CA LEU A 398 -0.96 -21.81 3.01
C LEU A 398 -0.18 -21.31 4.22
N PHE A 399 0.29 -20.08 4.17
CA PHE A 399 0.87 -19.37 5.31
C PHE A 399 -0.23 -18.53 5.96
N ALA A 400 -0.61 -18.86 7.19
CA ALA A 400 -1.74 -18.24 7.87
C ALA A 400 -1.34 -17.62 9.21
N ARG A 401 -1.90 -16.46 9.56
CA ARG A 401 -1.74 -15.86 10.89
C ARG A 401 -2.61 -16.52 11.96
N GLU A 402 -3.71 -17.13 11.54
CA GLU A 402 -4.68 -17.79 12.40
C GLU A 402 -4.88 -19.25 11.95
N PRO A 403 -5.27 -20.16 12.86
CA PRO A 403 -5.58 -21.54 12.49
C PRO A 403 -6.66 -21.62 11.42
N LEU A 404 -6.45 -22.45 10.40
CA LEU A 404 -7.37 -22.63 9.28
C LEU A 404 -8.17 -23.94 9.37
N PRO A 405 -9.46 -23.94 8.97
CA PRO A 405 -10.25 -25.14 8.76
C PRO A 405 -9.90 -25.78 7.41
N VAL A 406 -8.71 -26.40 7.31
CA VAL A 406 -8.16 -26.86 6.02
C VAL A 406 -9.05 -27.85 5.28
N LYS A 407 -9.71 -28.76 5.99
CA LYS A 407 -10.65 -29.71 5.36
C LYS A 407 -11.79 -28.99 4.62
N ASP A 408 -12.32 -27.91 5.20
CA ASP A 408 -13.37 -27.11 4.59
C ASP A 408 -12.84 -26.26 3.43
N ILE A 409 -11.57 -25.82 3.51
CA ILE A 409 -10.89 -25.12 2.41
C ILE A 409 -10.71 -26.08 1.21
N VAL A 410 -10.19 -27.30 1.45
CA VAL A 410 -9.98 -28.31 0.41
C VAL A 410 -11.31 -28.74 -0.24
N ALA A 411 -12.37 -28.90 0.55
CA ALA A 411 -13.71 -29.17 0.02
C ALA A 411 -14.19 -28.05 -0.91
N ARG A 412 -14.09 -26.79 -0.48
CA ARG A 412 -14.46 -25.63 -1.31
C ARG A 412 -13.61 -25.49 -2.57
N MET A 413 -12.31 -25.77 -2.50
CA MET A 413 -11.44 -25.80 -3.68
C MET A 413 -11.86 -26.87 -4.69
N SER A 414 -12.31 -28.03 -4.19
CA SER A 414 -12.77 -29.14 -5.02
C SER A 414 -14.08 -28.81 -5.74
N ASP A 415 -14.98 -28.08 -5.08
CA ASP A 415 -16.26 -27.63 -5.64
C ASP A 415 -16.12 -26.43 -6.60
N ALA A 416 -15.05 -25.64 -6.46
CA ALA A 416 -14.78 -24.48 -7.30
C ALA A 416 -14.29 -24.88 -8.71
N SER A 417 -14.66 -24.08 -9.70
CA SER A 417 -14.24 -24.21 -11.09
C SER A 417 -13.04 -23.29 -11.40
N GLY A 418 -12.31 -23.60 -12.47
CA GLY A 418 -11.16 -22.81 -12.91
C GLY A 418 -9.82 -23.44 -12.56
N ASN A 419 -8.75 -22.67 -12.72
CA ASN A 419 -7.40 -23.11 -12.39
C ASN A 419 -7.18 -23.14 -10.85
N VAL A 420 -6.01 -23.60 -10.42
CA VAL A 420 -5.68 -23.72 -8.98
C VAL A 420 -5.84 -22.40 -8.22
N ARG A 421 -5.53 -21.27 -8.86
CA ARG A 421 -5.65 -19.95 -8.26
C ARG A 421 -7.12 -19.53 -8.12
N ASP A 422 -7.93 -19.71 -9.17
CA ASP A 422 -9.37 -19.43 -9.11
C ASP A 422 -10.04 -20.22 -7.97
N LYS A 423 -9.63 -21.49 -7.81
CA LYS A 423 -10.09 -22.36 -6.72
C LYS A 423 -9.65 -21.86 -5.33
N LEU A 424 -8.41 -21.40 -5.19
CA LEU A 424 -7.89 -20.84 -3.94
C LEU A 424 -8.59 -19.53 -3.58
N GLU A 425 -8.80 -18.64 -4.54
CA GLU A 425 -9.51 -17.38 -4.34
C GLU A 425 -10.96 -17.64 -3.93
N ALA A 426 -11.65 -18.58 -4.57
CA ALA A 426 -13.00 -18.99 -4.19
C ALA A 426 -13.08 -19.63 -2.79
N ALA A 427 -12.08 -20.43 -2.40
CA ALA A 427 -12.08 -21.14 -1.12
C ALA A 427 -11.64 -20.26 0.06
N LEU A 428 -10.69 -19.34 -0.14
CA LEU A 428 -10.16 -18.49 0.92
C LEU A 428 -10.95 -17.19 1.06
N GLY A 429 -11.48 -16.63 -0.04
CA GLY A 429 -12.22 -15.37 -0.03
C GLY A 429 -11.43 -14.26 0.65
N ASP A 430 -12.07 -13.58 1.61
CA ASP A 430 -11.50 -12.45 2.34
C ASP A 430 -10.31 -12.82 3.26
N LEU A 431 -10.03 -14.11 3.46
CA LEU A 431 -8.85 -14.56 4.21
C LEU A 431 -7.55 -14.34 3.40
N ALA A 432 -7.62 -14.40 2.06
CA ALA A 432 -6.43 -14.37 1.21
C ALA A 432 -5.93 -12.95 0.96
N VAL A 433 -4.66 -12.66 1.31
CA VAL A 433 -4.00 -11.38 0.99
C VAL A 433 -4.10 -11.06 -0.49
N ASP A 434 -4.40 -9.79 -0.81
CA ASP A 434 -4.52 -9.35 -2.20
C ASP A 434 -3.22 -9.60 -2.95
N SER A 435 -3.33 -10.16 -4.15
CA SER A 435 -2.18 -10.41 -5.01
C SER A 435 -1.30 -9.18 -5.26
N ALA A 436 -1.89 -7.99 -5.32
CA ALA A 436 -1.15 -6.74 -5.50
C ALA A 436 -0.24 -6.40 -4.31
N ASN A 437 -0.51 -6.99 -3.14
CA ASN A 437 0.23 -6.78 -1.90
C ASN A 437 1.21 -7.92 -1.58
N VAL A 438 1.38 -8.91 -2.46
CA VAL A 438 2.36 -10.00 -2.30
C VAL A 438 3.43 -9.86 -3.38
N LYS A 439 4.69 -9.91 -2.95
CA LYS A 439 5.88 -9.86 -3.80
C LYS A 439 6.63 -11.17 -3.68
N LEU A 440 6.79 -11.87 -4.79
CA LEU A 440 7.58 -13.10 -4.84
C LEU A 440 9.08 -12.81 -4.83
N THR A 441 9.84 -13.64 -4.14
CA THR A 441 11.30 -13.57 -4.04
C THR A 441 11.93 -14.82 -4.67
N GLY A 442 13.10 -14.67 -5.32
CA GLY A 442 13.75 -15.75 -6.09
C GLY A 442 14.79 -16.57 -5.31
N ASN A 443 15.21 -16.11 -4.12
CA ASN A 443 16.16 -16.85 -3.28
C ASN A 443 15.39 -17.85 -2.40
N GLY A 444 15.08 -19.02 -2.97
CA GLY A 444 14.05 -19.91 -2.42
C GLY A 444 12.68 -19.39 -2.83
N MET A 445 11.75 -20.28 -3.21
CA MET A 445 10.44 -19.90 -3.75
C MET A 445 9.61 -19.22 -2.66
N GLY A 446 9.82 -17.92 -2.46
CA GLY A 446 9.38 -17.18 -1.29
C GLY A 446 8.53 -15.97 -1.62
N PHE A 447 8.06 -15.30 -0.55
CA PHE A 447 7.23 -14.13 -0.66
C PHE A 447 7.46 -13.16 0.50
N GLU A 448 7.16 -11.90 0.23
CA GLU A 448 6.94 -10.82 1.18
C GLU A 448 5.53 -10.28 0.92
N ALA A 449 4.71 -10.14 1.96
CA ALA A 449 3.34 -9.66 1.81
C ALA A 449 2.99 -8.62 2.86
N ALA A 450 2.20 -7.64 2.44
CA ALA A 450 1.51 -6.73 3.32
C ALA A 450 0.06 -7.16 3.45
N SER A 451 -0.30 -7.68 4.63
CA SER A 451 -1.54 -8.41 4.84
C SER A 451 -2.81 -7.58 4.71
N ASP A 452 -2.73 -6.27 5.02
CA ASP A 452 -3.86 -5.31 5.01
C ASP A 452 -5.11 -5.85 5.74
N GLY A 453 -4.89 -6.51 6.88
CA GLY A 453 -5.97 -7.10 7.71
C GLY A 453 -6.45 -8.49 7.27
N ARG A 454 -5.95 -9.02 6.15
CA ARG A 454 -6.16 -10.42 5.74
C ARG A 454 -5.14 -11.34 6.42
N THR A 455 -5.36 -12.65 6.37
CA THR A 455 -4.65 -13.58 7.27
C THR A 455 -3.92 -14.70 6.57
N VAL A 456 -4.08 -14.91 5.26
CA VAL A 456 -3.54 -16.06 4.53
C VAL A 456 -2.82 -15.64 3.25
N VAL A 457 -1.60 -16.14 3.05
CA VAL A 457 -0.90 -16.09 1.76
C VAL A 457 -0.81 -17.51 1.18
N PRO A 458 -1.53 -17.81 0.09
CA PRO A 458 -1.41 -19.07 -0.62
C PRO A 458 -0.24 -19.04 -1.62
N MET A 459 0.64 -20.01 -1.51
CA MET A 459 1.79 -20.19 -2.38
C MET A 459 1.62 -21.46 -3.21
N VAL A 460 1.68 -21.34 -4.54
CA VAL A 460 1.51 -22.47 -5.45
C VAL A 460 2.83 -22.78 -6.14
N VAL A 461 3.30 -24.02 -6.04
CA VAL A 461 4.45 -24.53 -6.78
C VAL A 461 3.97 -25.62 -7.73
N SER A 462 4.22 -25.45 -9.02
CA SER A 462 3.91 -26.44 -10.06
C SER A 462 5.13 -27.30 -10.39
N ILE A 463 4.90 -28.58 -10.60
CA ILE A 463 5.91 -29.59 -10.92
C ILE A 463 5.53 -30.23 -12.24
N GLU A 464 6.42 -30.18 -13.22
CA GLU A 464 6.26 -30.92 -14.47
C GLU A 464 6.65 -32.39 -14.21
N HIS A 465 5.65 -33.26 -14.16
CA HIS A 465 5.79 -34.67 -13.87
C HIS A 465 5.75 -35.47 -15.17
N VAL A 466 6.88 -36.09 -15.51
CA VAL A 466 7.06 -36.84 -16.76
C VAL A 466 7.16 -38.34 -16.51
N ASP A 467 6.86 -39.13 -17.55
CA ASP A 467 7.09 -40.57 -17.53
C ASP A 467 8.57 -40.85 -17.32
N ARG A 468 8.86 -41.92 -16.57
CA ARG A 468 10.23 -42.38 -16.37
C ARG A 468 10.80 -42.96 -17.68
N ALA A 469 11.90 -42.40 -18.18
CA ALA A 469 12.57 -42.93 -19.37
C ALA A 469 13.17 -44.32 -19.08
N PRO A 470 13.11 -45.29 -20.03
CA PRO A 470 13.66 -46.63 -19.82
C PRO A 470 15.16 -46.69 -19.50
N ALA A 471 15.91 -45.63 -19.87
CA ALA A 471 17.34 -45.51 -19.63
C ALA A 471 17.70 -44.97 -18.24
N ASP A 472 16.74 -44.36 -17.53
CA ASP A 472 16.93 -43.81 -16.19
C ASP A 472 16.65 -44.89 -15.14
N ARG A 473 17.62 -45.80 -15.00
CA ARG A 473 17.68 -46.73 -13.87
C ARG A 473 17.81 -45.88 -12.60
N ASP A 474 16.88 -46.07 -11.67
CA ASP A 474 16.97 -45.52 -10.32
C ASP A 474 18.23 -46.13 -9.73
N ARG A 475 19.19 -45.28 -9.38
CA ARG A 475 20.45 -45.69 -8.75
C ARG A 475 20.45 -45.38 -7.27
N ASP A 476 19.39 -44.73 -6.79
CA ASP A 476 19.30 -44.31 -5.42
C ASP A 476 18.78 -45.52 -4.62
N PRO A 477 19.46 -45.93 -3.55
CA PRO A 477 19.09 -47.12 -2.80
C PRO A 477 17.71 -47.00 -2.13
N PRO A 478 17.01 -48.13 -1.86
CA PRO A 478 15.73 -48.10 -1.17
C PRO A 478 15.90 -47.52 0.25
N LYS A 479 14.91 -46.78 0.77
CA LYS A 479 15.06 -46.24 2.13
C LYS A 479 14.51 -47.19 3.16
N LEU A 480 15.32 -47.46 4.18
CA LEU A 480 14.98 -48.26 5.34
C LEU A 480 14.56 -47.32 6.48
N VAL A 481 13.31 -47.45 6.94
CA VAL A 481 12.78 -46.66 8.07
C VAL A 481 12.33 -47.61 9.17
N VAL A 482 12.89 -47.48 10.36
CA VAL A 482 12.52 -48.29 11.53
C VAL A 482 11.45 -47.56 12.36
N SER A 483 10.25 -48.14 12.42
CA SER A 483 9.11 -47.60 13.15
C SER A 483 9.03 -48.06 14.60
N GLU A 484 9.44 -49.31 14.89
CA GLU A 484 9.47 -49.86 16.25
C GLU A 484 10.78 -50.62 16.48
N PRO A 485 11.40 -50.51 17.67
CA PRO A 485 11.01 -49.67 18.82
C PRO A 485 11.18 -48.17 18.52
N ALA A 486 10.17 -47.34 18.82
CA ALA A 486 10.22 -45.90 18.56
C ALA A 486 11.29 -45.20 19.42
N VAL A 487 11.86 -44.10 18.91
CA VAL A 487 12.75 -43.22 19.66
C VAL A 487 11.99 -42.00 20.15
N ASP A 488 12.48 -41.36 21.21
CA ASP A 488 11.97 -40.07 21.67
C ASP A 488 12.18 -39.02 20.56
N GLU A 489 11.12 -38.32 20.19
CA GLU A 489 11.13 -37.32 19.11
C GLU A 489 12.12 -36.18 19.41
N LEU A 490 12.37 -35.87 20.69
CA LEU A 490 13.36 -34.86 21.09
C LEU A 490 14.81 -35.33 20.93
N GLU A 491 15.08 -36.63 21.09
CA GLU A 491 16.43 -37.18 20.89
C GLU A 491 16.81 -37.23 19.40
N GLN A 492 15.84 -37.39 18.50
CA GLN A 492 16.06 -37.35 17.04
C GLN A 492 16.57 -35.99 16.52
N VAL A 493 16.35 -34.92 17.27
CA VAL A 493 16.76 -33.56 16.86
C VAL A 493 18.24 -33.29 17.16
N VAL A 494 18.84 -34.03 18.11
CA VAL A 494 20.17 -33.72 18.67
C VAL A 494 21.26 -34.67 18.13
N THR A 495 20.88 -35.83 17.61
CA THR A 495 21.83 -36.84 17.11
C THR A 495 21.26 -37.58 15.91
N ASP A 496 22.08 -37.83 14.90
CA ASP A 496 21.69 -38.60 13.71
C ASP A 496 21.40 -40.08 14.04
N ASP A 497 21.98 -40.61 15.12
CA ASP A 497 21.83 -42.02 15.56
C ASP A 497 21.31 -42.18 17.02
N PRO A 498 20.03 -41.90 17.32
CA PRO A 498 19.48 -42.07 18.68
C PRO A 498 19.43 -43.55 19.13
N VAL A 499 19.61 -43.79 20.44
CA VAL A 499 19.58 -45.15 21.03
C VAL A 499 18.14 -45.54 21.38
N ARG A 500 17.64 -46.62 20.79
CA ARG A 500 16.28 -47.14 21.01
C ARG A 500 16.23 -47.96 22.30
N ARG A 501 15.23 -47.70 23.15
CA ARG A 501 15.06 -48.39 24.44
C ARG A 501 13.96 -49.45 24.36
N VAL A 502 14.30 -50.71 24.61
CA VAL A 502 13.35 -51.83 24.61
C VAL A 502 13.06 -52.31 26.03
N SER A 503 11.87 -52.85 26.27
CA SER A 503 11.45 -53.32 27.59
C SER A 503 11.90 -54.75 27.91
N SER A 504 12.52 -55.45 26.97
CA SER A 504 12.95 -56.84 27.11
C SER A 504 14.13 -57.13 26.16
N PRO A 505 15.03 -58.07 26.51
CA PRO A 505 16.09 -58.56 25.62
C PRO A 505 15.57 -59.09 24.28
N THR A 506 14.36 -59.65 24.28
CA THR A 506 13.66 -60.06 23.07
C THR A 506 12.61 -59.01 22.71
N PHE A 507 12.69 -58.48 21.49
CA PHE A 507 11.75 -57.46 21.04
C PHE A 507 11.45 -57.59 19.56
N LEU A 508 10.37 -56.92 19.17
CA LEU A 508 9.94 -56.88 17.79
C LEU A 508 10.47 -55.62 17.12
N LEU A 509 11.30 -55.82 16.11
CA LEU A 509 11.72 -54.78 15.18
C LEU A 509 10.67 -54.67 14.07
N ARG A 510 10.12 -53.48 13.88
CA ARG A 510 9.26 -53.17 12.73
C ARG A 510 9.80 -51.98 11.98
N GLY A 511 9.68 -52.04 10.67
CA GLY A 511 10.01 -50.92 9.81
C GLY A 511 9.46 -51.11 8.41
N ASN A 512 9.75 -50.15 7.54
CA ASN A 512 9.37 -50.20 6.14
C ASN A 512 10.62 -50.02 5.28
N ALA A 513 10.75 -50.86 4.26
CA ALA A 513 11.59 -50.58 3.11
C ALA A 513 10.68 -49.90 2.07
N GLN A 514 10.91 -48.62 1.80
CA GLN A 514 10.09 -47.88 0.84
C GLN A 514 10.39 -48.36 -0.59
N ASP A 515 9.42 -48.22 -1.51
CA ASP A 515 9.38 -48.69 -2.92
C ASP A 515 8.56 -49.99 -3.14
N GLU A 516 7.24 -49.88 -2.89
CA GLU A 516 6.18 -50.91 -2.71
C GLU A 516 6.02 -52.03 -3.77
N GLY A 517 6.80 -52.01 -4.85
CA GLY A 517 6.78 -53.03 -5.90
C GLY A 517 8.13 -53.63 -6.26
N ARG A 518 9.21 -53.15 -5.63
CA ARG A 518 10.58 -53.41 -6.11
C ARG A 518 11.51 -54.01 -5.05
N ILE A 519 11.14 -54.21 -3.79
CA ILE A 519 12.08 -54.81 -2.83
C ILE A 519 12.25 -56.32 -3.08
N GLN A 520 13.48 -56.74 -3.33
CA GLN A 520 13.86 -58.13 -3.57
C GLN A 520 14.10 -58.89 -2.26
N SER A 521 14.83 -58.30 -1.30
CA SER A 521 15.10 -58.90 0.00
C SER A 521 15.35 -57.86 1.08
N VAL A 522 15.08 -58.24 2.33
CA VAL A 522 15.45 -57.50 3.54
C VAL A 522 16.13 -58.47 4.50
N GLU A 523 17.32 -58.13 4.97
CA GLU A 523 18.08 -58.92 5.93
C GLU A 523 18.32 -58.09 7.19
N VAL A 524 18.05 -58.69 8.35
CA VAL A 524 18.30 -58.10 9.66
C VAL A 524 19.30 -58.97 10.40
N ALA A 525 20.46 -58.40 10.75
CA ALA A 525 21.44 -59.08 11.57
C ALA A 525 20.87 -59.32 12.97
N GLU A 526 21.23 -60.45 13.60
CA GLU A 526 20.76 -60.84 14.95
C GLU A 526 19.25 -61.15 15.03
N ALA A 527 18.61 -61.40 13.88
CA ALA A 527 17.20 -61.78 13.83
C ALA A 527 16.99 -63.30 13.80
N GLY A 528 16.11 -63.79 14.69
CA GLY A 528 15.68 -65.19 14.69
C GLY A 528 14.71 -65.52 13.55
N ALA A 529 13.88 -64.55 13.16
CA ALA A 529 12.99 -64.67 12.00
C ALA A 529 12.65 -63.28 11.45
N THR A 530 12.77 -63.11 10.13
CA THR A 530 12.34 -61.91 9.43
C THR A 530 11.17 -62.24 8.52
N ARG A 531 10.03 -61.56 8.70
CA ARG A 531 8.88 -61.60 7.78
C ARG A 531 8.80 -60.28 7.06
N PHE A 532 8.86 -60.36 5.73
CA PHE A 532 8.79 -59.20 4.85
C PHE A 532 7.70 -59.41 3.79
N SER A 533 6.88 -58.39 3.58
CA SER A 533 5.94 -58.33 2.47
C SER A 533 6.52 -57.42 1.40
N SER A 534 6.47 -57.82 0.13
CA SER A 534 6.85 -56.92 -0.98
C SER A 534 6.02 -55.63 -1.04
N ARG A 535 4.90 -55.58 -0.29
CA ARG A 535 3.96 -54.45 -0.20
C ARG A 535 3.77 -53.92 1.23
N GLY A 536 4.66 -54.23 2.19
CA GLY A 536 4.40 -53.88 3.59
C GLY A 536 5.60 -53.94 4.54
N PRO A 537 5.37 -53.64 5.84
CA PRO A 537 6.43 -53.54 6.82
C PRO A 537 7.24 -54.83 6.95
N PHE A 538 8.56 -54.68 7.09
CA PHE A 538 9.39 -55.77 7.59
C PHE A 538 9.19 -55.89 9.10
N GLN A 539 9.15 -57.13 9.56
CA GLN A 539 9.05 -57.47 10.96
C GLN A 539 10.12 -58.52 11.27
N ALA A 540 10.97 -58.23 12.24
CA ALA A 540 11.98 -59.16 12.73
C ALA A 540 11.89 -59.31 14.25
N GLU A 541 12.06 -60.53 14.74
CA GLU A 541 12.27 -60.77 16.18
C GLU A 541 13.77 -60.77 16.46
N ILE A 542 14.19 -59.88 17.36
CA ILE A 542 15.59 -59.64 17.72
C ILE A 542 15.79 -60.01 19.18
N GLU A 543 16.91 -60.66 19.47
CA GLU A 543 17.38 -60.97 20.82
C GLU A 543 18.76 -60.34 21.01
N ILE A 544 18.89 -59.45 21.99
CA ILE A 544 20.16 -58.81 22.35
C ILE A 544 20.58 -59.17 23.79
N PRO A 545 21.88 -59.13 24.12
CA PRO A 545 22.35 -59.34 25.49
C PRO A 545 21.77 -58.32 26.49
N ASP A 546 21.41 -58.79 27.69
CA ASP A 546 20.98 -57.94 28.81
C ASP A 546 22.18 -57.51 29.66
N ASP A 547 23.06 -56.70 29.08
CA ASP A 547 24.32 -56.23 29.69
C ASP A 547 24.33 -54.72 29.93
N ASN A 548 23.18 -54.06 29.74
CA ASN A 548 23.00 -52.61 29.86
C ASN A 548 23.98 -51.81 28.96
N GLN A 549 24.42 -52.39 27.84
CA GLN A 549 25.16 -51.72 26.77
C GLN A 549 24.30 -51.57 25.50
N PRO A 550 24.53 -50.53 24.68
CA PRO A 550 23.91 -50.44 23.36
C PRO A 550 24.47 -51.49 22.40
N HIS A 551 23.58 -52.21 21.72
CA HIS A 551 23.91 -53.19 20.68
C HIS A 551 23.47 -52.68 19.29
N GLU A 552 24.23 -53.02 18.25
CA GLU A 552 23.96 -52.58 16.88
C GLU A 552 23.13 -53.62 16.12
N VAL A 553 21.96 -53.21 15.64
CA VAL A 553 21.13 -54.03 14.76
C VAL A 553 21.23 -53.46 13.34
N ARG A 554 21.79 -54.26 12.44
CA ARG A 554 22.00 -53.89 11.03
C ARG A 554 20.87 -54.40 10.17
N ILE A 555 20.37 -53.53 9.30
CA ILE A 555 19.27 -53.81 8.37
C ILE A 555 19.77 -53.49 6.97
N SER A 556 19.65 -54.44 6.06
CA SER A 556 19.98 -54.23 4.65
C SER A 556 18.81 -54.59 3.75
N ALA A 557 18.68 -53.87 2.63
CA ALA A 557 17.68 -54.15 1.61
C ALA A 557 18.26 -54.02 0.21
N VAL A 558 17.72 -54.84 -0.70
CA VAL A 558 18.04 -54.80 -2.13
C VAL A 558 16.76 -54.59 -2.92
N ASP A 559 16.75 -53.61 -3.83
CA ASP A 559 15.63 -53.40 -4.76
C ASP A 559 15.77 -54.21 -6.07
N ALA A 560 14.73 -54.18 -6.90
CA ALA A 560 14.62 -54.92 -8.15
C ALA A 560 15.56 -54.37 -9.22
N ASP A 561 16.04 -53.14 -9.03
CA ASP A 561 17.05 -52.51 -9.86
C ASP A 561 18.47 -52.78 -9.32
N GLY A 562 18.62 -53.59 -8.26
CA GLY A 562 19.89 -54.02 -7.69
C GLY A 562 20.58 -52.99 -6.79
N ASN A 563 19.90 -51.90 -6.43
CA ASN A 563 20.44 -50.92 -5.51
C ASN A 563 20.37 -51.44 -4.07
N ARG A 564 21.40 -51.15 -3.27
CA ARG A 564 21.56 -51.67 -1.91
C ARG A 564 21.49 -50.56 -0.90
N ALA A 565 20.67 -50.74 0.12
CA ALA A 565 20.60 -49.88 1.27
C ALA A 565 21.03 -50.62 2.52
N GLU A 566 21.68 -49.90 3.43
CA GLU A 566 22.05 -50.40 4.74
C GLU A 566 21.78 -49.30 5.76
N THR A 567 21.16 -49.66 6.88
CA THR A 567 21.03 -48.79 8.04
C THR A 567 21.36 -49.60 9.28
N THR A 568 21.98 -48.94 10.25
CA THR A 568 22.25 -49.52 11.56
C THR A 568 21.46 -48.75 12.61
N ILE A 569 20.85 -49.45 13.55
CA ILE A 569 20.23 -48.83 14.73
C ILE A 569 20.95 -49.32 15.99
N ARG A 570 20.96 -48.49 17.04
CA ARG A 570 21.46 -48.89 18.36
C ARG A 570 20.29 -49.15 19.30
N VAL A 571 20.32 -50.28 20.00
CA VAL A 571 19.25 -50.71 20.91
C VAL A 571 19.82 -51.06 22.28
N ILE A 572 19.14 -50.67 23.35
CA ILE A 572 19.49 -51.00 24.74
C ILE A 572 18.26 -51.49 25.50
N VAL A 573 18.42 -52.51 26.35
CA VAL A 573 17.37 -52.95 27.27
C VAL A 573 17.22 -51.91 28.38
N LYS A 574 15.98 -51.47 28.67
CA LYS A 574 15.72 -50.54 29.77
C LYS A 574 16.17 -51.16 31.10
N PRO A 575 16.96 -50.45 31.91
CA PRO A 575 17.30 -50.90 33.26
C PRO A 575 16.09 -50.97 34.19
#